data_AF-Q63F85-F1
#
_entry.id   AF-Q63F85-F1
#
_cell.length_a   1.000
_cell.length_b   1.000
_cell.length_c   1.000
_cell.angle_alpha   90.00
_cell.angle_beta   90.00
_cell.angle_gamma   90.00
#
_symmetry.space_group_name_H-M   'P 1'
#
loop_
_entity.id
_entity.type
_entity.pdbx_description
1 polymer ?
#
loop_
_entity_poly.entity_id
_entity_poly.type
_entity_poly.pdbx_seq_one_letter_code
_entity_poly.pdbx_strand_id
1 'polypeptide(L)'
;MSKLSNCLYMIELLHARGKMRISELAEILEVKERMVRIYRDDIEMAGIKIETTKGRYGGYSLSNTSLFPIKNMSQQELDALTFSIQKLVSKGNDIYSRDAQVALDKLNAVQKVETNKDRHIYFVQRSKPNYAFSNENQKYVQLQEALFTRSKMKIQYEKRSGERSERIIDPYGFVHYNEFFYCLALCNDKKEKRMFKLSRIKDIKILYDTYEIPANFDIREEFPKFGIMKEPLEVELLIYPPFAVSVPESI
;
A
#
# COMPACT_ATOMS: atom_id res chain seq x y z
N MET A 1 14.92 -18.62 34.13
CA MET A 1 14.93 -18.09 32.74
C MET A 1 15.59 -16.72 32.68
N SER A 2 16.15 -16.33 31.53
CA SER A 2 16.71 -14.98 31.34
C SER A 2 15.61 -13.91 31.30
N LYS A 3 15.96 -12.65 31.57
CA LYS A 3 15.03 -11.50 31.46
C LYS A 3 14.36 -11.44 30.07
N LEU A 4 15.15 -11.58 29.00
CA LEU A 4 14.65 -11.58 27.63
C LEU A 4 13.69 -12.75 27.37
N SER A 5 14.04 -13.95 27.81
CA SER A 5 13.19 -15.14 27.69
C SER A 5 11.83 -14.93 28.38
N ASN A 6 11.84 -14.34 29.58
CA ASN A 6 10.62 -14.05 30.32
C ASN A 6 9.77 -12.98 29.64
N CYS A 7 10.37 -11.94 29.06
CA CYS A 7 9.62 -10.94 28.30
C CYS A 7 8.95 -11.56 27.07
N LEU A 8 9.67 -12.37 26.29
CA LEU A 8 9.11 -13.06 25.12
C LEU A 8 7.98 -14.01 25.51
N TYR A 9 8.18 -14.78 26.58
CA TYR A 9 7.17 -15.73 27.04
C TYR A 9 5.93 -15.02 27.63
N MET A 10 6.11 -13.91 28.34
CA MET A 10 5.01 -13.07 28.80
C MET A 10 4.16 -12.54 27.64
N ILE A 11 4.81 -12.10 26.56
CA ILE A 11 4.11 -11.64 25.35
C ILE A 11 3.29 -12.78 24.73
N GLU A 12 3.87 -13.99 24.61
CA GLU A 12 3.19 -15.17 24.08
C GLU A 12 1.96 -15.54 24.92
N LEU A 13 2.08 -15.53 26.25
CA LEU A 13 0.98 -15.81 27.16
C LEU A 13 -0.19 -14.81 27.00
N LEU A 14 0.12 -13.52 26.93
CA LEU A 14 -0.88 -12.47 26.73
C LEU A 14 -1.51 -12.52 25.33
N HIS A 15 -0.77 -12.96 24.32
CA HIS A 15 -1.30 -13.17 22.98
C HIS A 15 -2.26 -14.37 22.93
N ALA A 16 -1.86 -15.52 23.49
CA ALA A 16 -2.62 -16.76 23.43
C ALA A 16 -3.85 -16.78 24.35
N ARG A 17 -3.74 -16.14 25.53
CA ARG A 17 -4.77 -16.21 26.59
C ARG A 17 -5.50 -14.89 26.80
N GLY A 18 -5.10 -13.83 26.10
CA GLY A 18 -5.66 -12.50 26.25
C GLY A 18 -5.29 -11.86 27.58
N LYS A 19 -6.29 -11.37 28.31
CA LYS A 19 -6.08 -10.66 29.59
C LYS A 19 -5.74 -11.63 30.71
N MET A 20 -4.59 -11.44 31.34
CA MET A 20 -4.11 -12.26 32.47
C MET A 20 -3.76 -11.42 33.69
N ARG A 21 -3.95 -11.97 34.88
CA ARG A 21 -3.57 -11.31 36.14
C ARG A 21 -2.06 -11.31 36.32
N ILE A 22 -1.55 -10.31 37.04
CA ILE A 22 -0.12 -10.22 37.38
C ILE A 22 0.33 -11.44 38.18
N SER A 23 -0.52 -11.92 39.10
CA SER A 23 -0.25 -13.12 39.91
C SER A 23 -0.13 -14.40 39.06
N GLU A 24 -1.00 -14.57 38.06
CA GLU A 24 -0.99 -15.72 37.16
C GLU A 24 0.25 -15.70 36.25
N LEU A 25 0.61 -14.52 35.74
CA LEU A 25 1.84 -14.32 34.97
C LEU A 25 3.08 -14.61 35.81
N ALA A 26 3.10 -14.17 37.07
CA ALA A 26 4.20 -14.39 38.00
C ALA A 26 4.40 -15.88 38.29
N GLU A 27 3.31 -16.61 38.49
CA GLU A 27 3.31 -18.05 38.74
C GLU A 27 3.83 -18.83 37.52
N ILE A 28 3.30 -18.57 36.32
CA ILE A 28 3.71 -19.27 35.08
C ILE A 28 5.16 -18.95 34.70
N LEU A 29 5.59 -17.71 34.88
CA LEU A 29 6.97 -17.29 34.57
C LEU A 29 7.97 -17.65 35.69
N GLU A 30 7.49 -18.21 36.81
CA GLU A 30 8.28 -18.54 38.01
C GLU A 30 9.09 -17.33 38.55
N VAL A 31 8.45 -16.17 38.61
CA VAL A 31 9.05 -14.92 39.10
C VAL A 31 8.16 -14.21 40.12
N LYS A 32 8.70 -13.22 40.82
CA LYS A 32 7.91 -12.33 41.68
C LYS A 32 7.06 -11.39 40.83
N GLU A 33 5.87 -11.01 41.31
CA GLU A 33 5.00 -10.04 40.61
C GLU A 33 5.69 -8.70 40.28
N ARG A 34 6.66 -8.26 41.10
CA ARG A 34 7.47 -7.08 40.81
C ARG A 34 8.18 -7.20 39.45
N MET A 35 8.68 -8.38 39.12
CA MET A 35 9.38 -8.64 37.86
C MET A 35 8.42 -8.57 36.67
N VAL A 36 7.19 -9.04 36.82
CA VAL A 36 6.16 -8.93 35.78
C VAL A 36 5.87 -7.46 35.43
N ARG A 37 5.86 -6.57 36.44
CA ARG A 37 5.70 -5.12 36.22
C ARG A 37 6.91 -4.51 35.50
N ILE A 38 8.12 -4.96 35.82
CA ILE A 38 9.36 -4.56 35.14
C ILE A 38 9.37 -5.05 33.69
N TYR A 39 9.01 -6.31 33.45
CA TYR A 39 8.91 -6.88 32.10
C TYR A 39 7.90 -6.12 31.26
N ARG A 40 6.75 -5.75 31.84
CA ARG A 40 5.80 -4.84 31.15
C ARG A 40 6.50 -3.56 30.71
N ASP A 41 7.21 -2.89 31.60
CA ASP A 41 7.91 -1.63 31.27
C ASP A 41 8.97 -1.84 30.18
N ASP A 42 9.73 -2.94 30.22
CA ASP A 42 10.71 -3.27 29.17
C ASP A 42 10.05 -3.60 27.82
N ILE A 43 8.92 -4.30 27.84
CA ILE A 43 8.14 -4.65 26.65
C ILE A 43 7.51 -3.39 26.03
N GLU A 44 7.00 -2.47 26.85
CA GLU A 44 6.49 -1.18 26.38
C GLU A 44 7.61 -0.28 25.84
N MET A 45 8.79 -0.30 26.47
CA MET A 45 9.99 0.40 25.95
C MET A 45 10.44 -0.16 24.60
N ALA A 46 10.19 -1.44 24.32
CA ALA A 46 10.39 -2.07 23.02
C ALA A 46 9.27 -1.76 22.00
N GLY A 47 8.29 -0.91 22.36
CA GLY A 47 7.20 -0.49 21.47
C GLY A 47 5.99 -1.43 21.45
N ILE A 48 5.93 -2.44 22.32
CA ILE A 48 4.80 -3.37 22.43
C ILE A 48 3.91 -2.92 23.60
N LYS A 49 2.80 -2.26 23.29
CA LYS A 49 1.91 -1.65 24.29
C LYS A 49 1.07 -2.69 25.05
N ILE A 50 1.14 -2.66 26.38
CA ILE A 50 0.39 -3.53 27.29
C ILE A 50 -0.70 -2.72 27.99
N GLU A 51 -1.97 -3.07 27.76
CA GLU A 51 -3.07 -2.45 28.47
C GLU A 51 -3.16 -2.96 29.90
N THR A 52 -3.37 -2.02 30.83
CA THR A 52 -3.57 -2.33 32.24
C THR A 52 -5.01 -2.06 32.63
N THR A 53 -5.76 -3.13 32.93
CA THR A 53 -7.08 -3.01 33.55
C THR A 53 -6.93 -3.01 35.07
N LYS A 54 -7.49 -2.00 35.77
CA LYS A 54 -7.46 -1.92 37.24
C LYS A 54 -8.65 -2.68 37.87
N GLY A 55 -8.51 -3.05 39.15
CA GLY A 55 -9.58 -3.68 39.95
C GLY A 55 -9.39 -5.18 40.21
N ARG A 56 -10.36 -5.79 40.92
CA ARG A 56 -10.32 -7.21 41.37
C ARG A 56 -10.17 -8.23 40.23
N TYR A 57 -10.65 -7.88 39.04
CA TYR A 57 -10.55 -8.66 37.80
C TYR A 57 -9.66 -7.96 36.75
N GLY A 58 -8.77 -7.09 37.24
CA GLY A 58 -7.77 -6.40 36.46
C GLY A 58 -6.62 -7.31 36.04
N GLY A 59 -5.74 -6.79 35.19
CA GLY A 59 -4.65 -7.57 34.62
C GLY A 59 -3.99 -6.85 33.45
N TYR A 60 -3.07 -7.56 32.82
CA TYR A 60 -2.40 -7.13 31.60
C TYR A 60 -3.01 -7.84 30.41
N SER A 61 -3.16 -7.10 29.31
CA SER A 61 -3.52 -7.62 28.00
C SER A 61 -2.71 -6.90 26.94
N LEU A 62 -2.43 -7.55 25.82
CA LEU A 62 -1.87 -6.83 24.68
C LEU A 62 -2.94 -5.92 24.08
N SER A 63 -2.58 -4.66 23.82
CA SER A 63 -3.45 -3.69 23.14
C SER A 63 -3.76 -4.07 21.68
N ASN A 64 -3.02 -5.02 21.12
CA ASN A 64 -3.24 -5.61 19.82
C ASN A 64 -2.59 -7.00 19.78
N THR A 65 -3.27 -8.01 19.24
CA THR A 65 -2.76 -9.38 19.07
C THR A 65 -1.74 -9.51 17.93
N SER A 66 -1.07 -8.44 17.51
CA SER A 66 -0.05 -8.48 16.46
C SER A 66 1.30 -8.11 17.07
N LEU A 67 2.23 -9.07 17.07
CA LEU A 67 3.55 -8.99 17.71
C LEU A 67 4.54 -8.03 17.02
N PHE A 68 4.10 -7.25 16.03
CA PHE A 68 4.96 -6.38 15.23
C PHE A 68 4.77 -4.88 15.57
N PRO A 69 5.86 -4.15 15.88
CA PRO A 69 5.82 -2.75 16.26
C PRO A 69 5.76 -1.84 15.01
N ILE A 70 4.71 -1.98 14.21
CA ILE A 70 4.49 -1.14 13.02
C ILE A 70 3.43 -0.06 13.29
N LYS A 71 2.84 -0.01 14.49
CA LYS A 71 1.66 0.82 14.77
C LYS A 71 1.90 2.34 14.93
N ASN A 72 3.14 2.83 14.89
CA ASN A 72 3.41 4.28 14.88
C ASN A 72 3.71 4.83 13.47
N MET A 73 3.65 3.98 12.44
CA MET A 73 3.73 4.43 11.07
C MET A 73 2.33 4.79 10.58
N SER A 74 2.15 6.02 10.13
CA SER A 74 1.03 6.43 9.30
C SER A 74 0.95 5.54 8.06
N GLN A 75 -0.24 5.48 7.45
CA GLN A 75 -0.43 4.75 6.20
C GLN A 75 0.59 5.20 5.12
N GLN A 76 0.94 6.49 5.10
CA GLN A 76 1.94 7.06 4.19
C GLN A 76 3.35 6.51 4.45
N GLU A 77 3.74 6.33 5.72
CA GLU A 77 5.03 5.73 6.09
C GLU A 77 5.07 4.24 5.78
N LEU A 78 3.95 3.53 5.98
CA LEU A 78 3.78 2.13 5.59
C LEU A 78 3.91 1.93 4.09
N ASP A 79 3.23 2.77 3.30
CA ASP A 79 3.30 2.72 1.85
C ASP A 79 4.71 3.04 1.34
N ALA A 80 5.37 4.04 1.94
CA ALA A 80 6.75 4.38 1.63
C ALA A 80 7.74 3.25 1.95
N LEU A 81 7.56 2.56 3.08
CA LEU A 81 8.40 1.44 3.48
C LEU A 81 8.18 0.21 2.59
N THR A 82 6.92 -0.16 2.35
CA THR A 82 6.54 -1.25 1.44
C THR A 82 7.13 -1.01 0.04
N PHE A 83 6.99 0.21 -0.47
CA PHE A 83 7.59 0.62 -1.74
C PHE A 83 9.12 0.49 -1.75
N SER A 84 9.80 0.91 -0.68
CA SER A 84 11.26 0.87 -0.56
C SER A 84 11.81 -0.56 -0.52
N ILE A 85 11.15 -1.45 0.22
CA ILE A 85 11.55 -2.86 0.33
C ILE A 85 11.28 -3.61 -0.98
N GLN A 86 10.14 -3.37 -1.63
CA GLN A 86 9.85 -3.92 -2.96
C GLN A 86 10.91 -3.52 -3.99
N LYS A 87 11.38 -2.26 -3.93
CA LYS A 87 12.48 -1.78 -4.78
C LYS A 87 13.79 -2.53 -4.52
N LEU A 88 14.10 -2.86 -3.27
CA LEU A 88 15.29 -3.62 -2.90
C LEU A 88 15.21 -5.06 -3.42
N VAL A 89 14.08 -5.75 -3.19
CA VAL A 89 13.85 -7.12 -3.66
C VAL A 89 13.87 -7.23 -5.18
N SER A 90 13.24 -6.28 -5.89
CA SER A 90 13.11 -6.31 -7.36
C SER A 90 14.43 -6.18 -8.13
N LYS A 91 15.53 -5.78 -7.47
CA LYS A 91 16.86 -5.71 -8.09
C LYS A 91 17.54 -7.07 -8.21
N GLY A 92 17.02 -8.12 -7.58
CA GLY A 92 17.33 -9.53 -7.90
C GLY A 92 18.74 -10.02 -7.61
N ASN A 93 19.65 -9.22 -7.04
CA ASN A 93 21.07 -9.59 -6.84
C ASN A 93 21.72 -8.85 -5.65
N ASP A 94 20.96 -8.63 -4.57
CA ASP A 94 21.47 -7.99 -3.35
C ASP A 94 21.62 -9.02 -2.21
N ILE A 95 22.66 -8.87 -1.39
CA ILE A 95 22.94 -9.73 -0.22
C ILE A 95 21.78 -9.70 0.80
N TYR A 96 20.93 -8.69 0.75
CA TYR A 96 19.77 -8.51 1.62
C TYR A 96 18.43 -8.96 1.01
N SER A 97 18.43 -9.49 -0.21
CA SER A 97 17.19 -9.82 -0.95
C SER A 97 16.24 -10.77 -0.21
N ARG A 98 16.79 -11.79 0.46
CA ARG A 98 16.00 -12.75 1.27
C ARG A 98 15.37 -12.11 2.50
N ASP A 99 16.16 -11.32 3.24
CA ASP A 99 15.67 -10.64 4.45
C ASP A 99 14.66 -9.53 4.10
N ALA A 100 14.87 -8.85 2.98
CA ALA A 100 13.95 -7.87 2.43
C ALA A 100 12.61 -8.52 2.03
N GLN A 101 12.63 -9.71 1.42
CA GLN A 101 11.39 -10.45 1.11
C GLN A 101 10.63 -10.82 2.38
N VAL A 102 11.32 -11.31 3.41
CA VAL A 102 10.71 -11.65 4.71
C VAL A 102 10.14 -10.40 5.41
N ALA A 103 10.81 -9.25 5.31
CA ALA A 103 10.32 -7.98 5.84
C ALA A 103 9.07 -7.50 5.09
N LEU A 104 9.03 -7.67 3.76
CA LEU A 104 7.87 -7.33 2.94
C LEU A 104 6.65 -8.19 3.29
N ASP A 105 6.83 -9.48 3.49
CA ASP A 105 5.75 -10.40 3.86
C ASP A 105 5.14 -10.02 5.22
N LYS A 106 5.98 -9.58 6.17
CA LYS A 106 5.54 -9.07 7.48
C LYS A 106 4.75 -7.77 7.36
N LEU A 107 5.19 -6.82 6.52
CA LEU A 107 4.45 -5.57 6.27
C LEU A 107 3.09 -5.82 5.61
N ASN A 108 3.04 -6.70 4.61
CA ASN A 108 1.80 -7.09 3.95
C ASN A 108 0.82 -7.77 4.92
N ALA A 109 1.32 -8.55 5.88
CA ALA A 109 0.51 -9.16 6.92
C ALA A 109 -0.10 -8.11 7.87
N VAL A 110 0.61 -7.01 8.14
CA VAL A 110 0.07 -5.87 8.91
C VAL A 110 -0.99 -5.11 8.11
N GLN A 111 -0.76 -4.86 6.82
CA GLN A 111 -1.75 -4.19 5.95
C GLN A 111 -3.03 -5.03 5.76
N LYS A 112 -2.96 -6.37 5.74
CA LYS A 112 -4.14 -7.25 5.65
C LYS A 112 -5.10 -7.15 6.84
N VAL A 113 -4.67 -6.59 7.98
CA VAL A 113 -5.55 -6.36 9.13
C VAL A 113 -6.43 -5.10 8.92
N GLU A 114 -6.07 -4.22 7.98
CA GLU A 114 -6.84 -3.02 7.60
C GLU A 114 -7.50 -3.13 6.21
N THR A 115 -7.46 -4.29 5.56
CA THR A 115 -8.10 -4.46 4.24
C THR A 115 -9.62 -4.54 4.34
N ASN A 116 -10.25 -3.37 4.42
CA ASN A 116 -11.59 -3.17 3.89
C ASN A 116 -11.58 -1.97 2.94
N LYS A 117 -11.50 -2.28 1.64
CA LYS A 117 -12.04 -1.51 0.50
C LYS A 117 -11.31 -0.22 0.07
N ASP A 118 -10.24 -0.36 -0.71
CA ASP A 118 -9.92 0.64 -1.74
C ASP A 118 -10.16 0.09 -3.15
N ARG A 119 -11.41 0.17 -3.60
CA ARG A 119 -11.84 -0.14 -4.99
C ARG A 119 -11.40 0.91 -6.01
N HIS A 120 -10.71 1.96 -5.56
CA HIS A 120 -10.41 3.16 -6.34
C HIS A 120 -8.91 3.30 -6.69
N ILE A 121 -8.05 2.42 -6.17
CA ILE A 121 -6.60 2.44 -6.43
C ILE A 121 -6.17 1.05 -6.91
N TYR A 122 -5.59 0.98 -8.11
CA TYR A 122 -5.10 -0.29 -8.68
C TYR A 122 -3.69 -0.18 -9.24
N PHE A 123 -2.80 -1.02 -8.73
CA PHE A 123 -1.42 -1.12 -9.18
C PHE A 123 -1.27 -2.37 -10.05
N VAL A 124 -0.91 -2.18 -11.32
CA VAL A 124 -0.59 -3.28 -12.21
C VAL A 124 0.89 -3.61 -12.00
N GLN A 125 1.17 -4.80 -11.47
CA GLN A 125 2.51 -5.26 -11.13
C GLN A 125 3.48 -5.17 -12.31
N ARG A 126 4.74 -4.84 -12.00
CA ARG A 126 5.90 -4.52 -12.88
C ARG A 126 5.97 -3.05 -13.30
N SER A 127 6.47 -2.20 -12.42
CA SER A 127 7.18 -0.99 -12.85
C SER A 127 8.01 -0.41 -11.71
N LYS A 128 9.22 0.02 -12.06
CA LYS A 128 10.05 0.91 -11.26
C LYS A 128 9.31 2.25 -11.15
N PRO A 129 9.72 3.08 -10.20
CA PRO A 129 9.62 4.50 -10.50
C PRO A 129 10.99 5.15 -10.43
N ASN A 130 11.38 5.75 -11.55
CA ASN A 130 12.42 6.78 -11.59
C ASN A 130 11.78 8.10 -11.16
N TYR A 131 11.95 8.49 -9.88
CA TYR A 131 11.36 9.73 -9.39
C TYR A 131 12.31 10.93 -9.55
N ALA A 132 11.90 11.85 -10.43
CA ALA A 132 12.17 13.28 -10.33
C ALA A 132 11.02 14.07 -10.99
N PHE A 133 9.89 14.28 -10.30
CA PHE A 133 8.84 15.21 -10.74
C PHE A 133 8.01 15.77 -9.56
N SER A 134 8.40 16.90 -8.99
CA SER A 134 7.64 17.61 -7.93
C SER A 134 6.24 18.06 -8.39
N ASN A 135 6.09 18.40 -9.67
CA ASN A 135 4.84 18.91 -10.23
C ASN A 135 3.78 17.81 -10.49
N GLU A 136 4.19 16.58 -10.85
CA GLU A 136 3.24 15.47 -11.00
C GLU A 136 2.69 14.99 -9.67
N ASN A 137 3.52 15.00 -8.62
CA ASN A 137 3.08 14.67 -7.26
C ASN A 137 2.03 15.66 -6.74
N GLN A 138 2.22 16.96 -6.97
CA GLN A 138 1.21 17.97 -6.61
C GLN A 138 -0.12 17.71 -7.33
N LYS A 139 -0.06 17.38 -8.63
CA LYS A 139 -1.26 17.06 -9.42
C LYS A 139 -1.97 15.81 -8.93
N TYR A 140 -1.20 14.79 -8.56
CA TYR A 140 -1.72 13.56 -7.98
C TYR A 140 -2.44 13.82 -6.66
N VAL A 141 -1.84 14.58 -5.74
CA VAL A 141 -2.44 14.92 -4.44
C VAL A 141 -3.77 15.67 -4.62
N GLN A 142 -3.83 16.66 -5.49
CA GLN A 142 -5.07 17.41 -5.77
C GLN A 142 -6.14 16.55 -6.45
N LEU A 143 -5.75 15.61 -7.34
CA LEU A 143 -6.69 14.63 -7.90
C LEU A 143 -7.20 13.65 -6.83
N GLN A 144 -6.36 13.23 -5.89
CA GLN A 144 -6.78 12.38 -4.77
C GLN A 144 -7.76 13.11 -3.85
N GLU A 145 -7.50 14.39 -3.56
CA GLU A 145 -8.41 15.24 -2.79
C GLU A 145 -9.78 15.36 -3.47
N ALA A 146 -9.79 15.61 -4.78
CA ALA A 146 -11.02 15.66 -5.57
C ALA A 146 -11.76 14.32 -5.58
N LEU A 147 -11.04 13.20 -5.70
CA LEU A 147 -11.63 11.86 -5.60
C LEU A 147 -12.27 11.62 -4.22
N PHE A 148 -11.57 11.97 -3.15
CA PHE A 148 -12.03 11.77 -1.77
C PHE A 148 -13.26 12.62 -1.45
N THR A 149 -13.25 13.89 -1.85
CA THR A 149 -14.35 14.85 -1.64
C THR A 149 -15.47 14.72 -2.66
N ARG A 150 -15.31 13.84 -3.67
CA ARG A 150 -16.23 13.70 -4.81
C ARG A 150 -16.45 15.00 -5.56
N SER A 151 -15.41 15.81 -5.70
CA SER A 151 -15.42 17.11 -6.36
C SER A 151 -14.95 17.03 -7.81
N LYS A 152 -15.65 17.69 -8.73
CA LYS A 152 -15.26 17.75 -10.14
C LYS A 152 -13.94 18.49 -10.31
N MET A 153 -13.23 18.17 -11.38
CA MET A 153 -11.91 18.74 -11.68
C MET A 153 -11.90 19.38 -13.06
N LYS A 154 -11.49 20.65 -13.13
CA LYS A 154 -11.11 21.28 -14.39
C LYS A 154 -9.63 21.00 -14.67
N ILE A 155 -9.33 20.47 -15.84
CA ILE A 155 -7.95 20.15 -16.25
C ILE A 155 -7.61 20.82 -17.59
N GLN A 156 -6.36 21.24 -17.75
CA GLN A 156 -5.78 21.58 -19.06
C GLN A 156 -5.02 20.35 -19.56
N TYR A 157 -5.57 19.66 -20.56
CA TYR A 157 -5.02 18.40 -21.06
C TYR A 157 -4.37 18.56 -22.43
N GLU A 158 -3.12 18.12 -22.56
CA GLU A 158 -2.38 18.07 -23.82
C GLU A 158 -2.52 16.69 -24.46
N LYS A 159 -3.17 16.61 -25.63
CA LYS A 159 -3.30 15.35 -26.39
C LYS A 159 -1.94 14.92 -26.92
N ARG A 160 -1.86 13.67 -27.41
CA ARG A 160 -0.65 13.16 -28.09
C ARG A 160 -0.29 13.96 -29.34
N SER A 161 -1.27 14.57 -30.00
CA SER A 161 -1.07 15.48 -31.14
C SER A 161 -0.47 16.84 -30.75
N GLY A 162 -0.32 17.14 -29.46
CA GLY A 162 0.12 18.45 -28.96
C GLY A 162 -1.01 19.46 -28.76
N GLU A 163 -2.22 19.17 -29.26
CA GLU A 163 -3.39 20.03 -29.07
C GLU A 163 -3.80 20.06 -27.58
N ARG A 164 -4.00 21.27 -27.05
CA ARG A 164 -4.47 21.49 -25.68
C ARG A 164 -5.97 21.70 -25.66
N SER A 165 -6.62 21.07 -24.69
CA SER A 165 -8.05 21.23 -24.43
C SER A 165 -8.29 21.36 -22.94
N GLU A 166 -9.17 22.28 -22.54
CA GLU A 166 -9.73 22.28 -21.20
C GLU A 166 -10.85 21.24 -21.11
N ARG A 167 -10.93 20.53 -19.99
CA ARG A 167 -11.94 19.50 -19.74
C ARG A 167 -12.40 19.52 -18.30
N ILE A 168 -13.67 19.19 -18.08
CA ILE A 168 -14.19 18.87 -16.75
C ILE A 168 -14.26 17.35 -16.61
N ILE A 169 -13.63 16.83 -15.57
CA ILE A 169 -13.56 15.39 -15.30
C ILE A 169 -14.05 15.07 -13.90
N ASP A 170 -14.61 13.87 -13.76
CA ASP A 170 -15.04 13.30 -12.49
C ASP A 170 -14.07 12.15 -12.14
N PRO A 171 -13.10 12.33 -11.23
CA PRO A 171 -12.10 11.30 -10.94
C PRO A 171 -12.71 10.02 -10.36
N TYR A 172 -12.46 8.85 -10.94
CA TYR A 172 -13.02 7.58 -10.45
C TYR A 172 -11.97 6.71 -9.77
N GLY A 173 -10.69 6.88 -10.14
CA GLY A 173 -9.58 6.27 -9.44
C GLY A 173 -8.27 6.35 -10.21
N PHE A 174 -7.24 5.72 -9.67
CA PHE A 174 -5.87 5.84 -10.16
C PHE A 174 -5.28 4.50 -10.56
N VAL A 175 -4.54 4.53 -11.67
CA VAL A 175 -3.76 3.40 -12.15
C VAL A 175 -2.33 3.83 -12.40
N HIS A 176 -1.40 3.07 -11.85
CA HIS A 176 0.00 3.15 -12.23
C HIS A 176 0.30 2.04 -13.24
N TYR A 177 0.74 2.41 -14.44
CA TYR A 177 1.02 1.48 -15.53
C TYR A 177 2.23 1.94 -16.36
N ASN A 178 3.20 1.04 -16.54
CA ASN A 178 4.41 1.24 -17.36
C ASN A 178 5.13 2.57 -17.03
N GLU A 179 5.48 2.78 -15.77
CA GLU A 179 6.13 3.98 -15.21
C GLU A 179 5.30 5.28 -15.23
N PHE A 180 4.01 5.21 -15.57
CA PHE A 180 3.17 6.40 -15.67
C PHE A 180 1.92 6.31 -14.81
N PHE A 181 1.56 7.45 -14.22
CA PHE A 181 0.29 7.62 -13.53
C PHE A 181 -0.82 8.00 -14.50
N TYR A 182 -1.97 7.38 -14.29
CA TYR A 182 -3.21 7.68 -14.98
C TYR A 182 -4.33 7.85 -13.97
N CYS A 183 -5.22 8.80 -14.25
CA CYS A 183 -6.51 8.94 -13.60
C CYS A 183 -7.59 8.41 -14.54
N LEU A 184 -8.34 7.40 -14.10
CA LEU A 184 -9.60 7.04 -14.74
C LEU A 184 -10.65 8.05 -14.28
N ALA A 185 -11.32 8.71 -15.22
CA ALA A 185 -12.35 9.69 -14.90
C ALA A 185 -13.46 9.72 -15.95
N LEU A 186 -14.68 10.12 -15.56
CA LEU A 186 -15.74 10.46 -16.51
C LEU A 186 -15.44 11.82 -17.12
N CYS A 187 -15.31 11.89 -18.45
CA CYS A 187 -15.12 13.16 -19.16
C CYS A 187 -16.50 13.81 -19.40
N ASN A 188 -16.79 14.93 -18.75
CA ASN A 188 -18.11 15.57 -18.83
C ASN A 188 -18.46 16.02 -20.26
N ASP A 189 -17.47 16.45 -21.04
CA ASP A 189 -17.66 16.91 -22.44
C ASP A 189 -18.01 15.77 -23.40
N LYS A 190 -17.53 14.56 -23.11
CA LYS A 190 -17.71 13.38 -23.97
C LYS A 190 -18.70 12.36 -23.39
N LYS A 191 -19.13 12.55 -22.14
CA LYS A 191 -20.05 11.66 -21.39
C LYS A 191 -19.59 10.20 -21.38
N GLU A 192 -18.27 9.99 -21.33
CA GLU A 192 -17.66 8.66 -21.34
C GLU A 192 -16.44 8.61 -20.41
N LYS A 193 -16.15 7.42 -19.88
CA LYS A 193 -14.97 7.18 -19.05
C LYS A 193 -13.72 7.23 -19.92
N ARG A 194 -12.66 7.88 -19.45
CA ARG A 194 -11.38 8.00 -20.15
C ARG A 194 -10.22 7.92 -19.17
N MET A 195 -9.07 7.51 -19.69
CA MET A 195 -7.80 7.49 -18.96
C MET A 195 -7.00 8.75 -19.26
N PHE A 196 -6.74 9.53 -18.22
CA PHE A 196 -5.95 10.76 -18.29
C PHE A 196 -4.56 10.52 -17.72
N LYS A 197 -3.56 10.46 -18.60
CA LYS A 197 -2.14 10.41 -18.18
C LYS A 197 -1.76 11.69 -17.43
N LEU A 198 -1.30 11.58 -16.19
CA LEU A 198 -1.01 12.75 -15.33
C LEU A 198 0.06 13.65 -15.92
N SER A 199 1.09 13.08 -16.56
CA SER A 199 2.17 13.83 -17.22
C SER A 199 1.71 14.76 -18.36
N ARG A 200 0.49 14.54 -18.88
CA ARG A 200 -0.13 15.36 -19.94
C ARG A 200 -1.08 16.43 -19.41
N ILE A 201 -1.35 16.41 -18.11
CA ILE A 201 -2.13 17.45 -17.46
C ILE A 201 -1.18 18.61 -17.18
N LYS A 202 -1.43 19.76 -17.80
CA LYS A 202 -0.58 20.95 -17.62
C LYS A 202 -0.97 21.73 -16.37
N ASP A 203 -2.27 21.87 -16.15
CA ASP A 203 -2.85 22.58 -15.02
C ASP A 203 -4.12 21.87 -14.52
N ILE A 204 -4.45 22.03 -13.24
CA ILE A 204 -5.64 21.47 -12.60
C ILE A 204 -6.27 22.43 -11.59
N LYS A 205 -7.59 22.33 -11.46
CA LYS A 205 -8.35 23.07 -10.46
C LYS A 205 -9.54 22.25 -9.97
N ILE A 206 -9.66 22.12 -8.66
CA ILE A 206 -10.84 21.54 -8.00
C ILE A 206 -12.03 22.51 -8.17
N LEU A 207 -13.18 21.97 -8.51
CA LEU A 207 -14.44 22.70 -8.62
C LEU A 207 -15.33 22.40 -7.41
N TYR A 208 -16.31 23.27 -7.15
CA TYR A 208 -17.28 23.09 -6.06
C TYR A 208 -18.38 22.07 -6.39
N ASP A 209 -18.61 21.81 -7.68
CA ASP A 209 -19.58 20.79 -8.12
C ASP A 209 -19.13 19.39 -7.71
N THR A 210 -20.07 18.58 -7.25
CA THR A 210 -19.81 17.19 -6.87
C THR A 210 -20.34 16.19 -7.90
N TYR A 211 -19.93 14.93 -7.79
CA TYR A 211 -20.39 13.82 -8.63
C TYR A 211 -20.51 12.53 -7.80
N GLU A 212 -21.17 11.52 -8.37
CA GLU A 212 -21.26 10.19 -7.76
C GLU A 212 -20.53 9.15 -8.60
N ILE A 213 -19.90 8.20 -7.93
CA ILE A 213 -19.32 7.01 -8.57
C ILE A 213 -20.35 5.87 -8.45
N PRO A 214 -20.72 5.18 -9.54
CA PRO A 214 -21.60 4.04 -9.49
C PRO A 214 -21.13 2.97 -8.49
N ALA A 215 -22.04 2.42 -7.68
CA ALA A 215 -21.68 1.48 -6.60
C ALA A 215 -21.01 0.17 -7.10
N ASN A 216 -21.27 -0.19 -8.36
CA ASN A 216 -20.69 -1.34 -9.05
C ASN A 216 -19.37 -1.01 -9.77
N PHE A 217 -18.84 0.20 -9.61
CA PHE A 217 -17.56 0.55 -10.20
C PHE A 217 -16.42 -0.17 -9.49
N ASP A 218 -15.61 -0.89 -10.26
CA ASP A 218 -14.33 -1.43 -9.84
C ASP A 218 -13.28 -1.05 -10.88
N ILE A 219 -12.28 -0.25 -10.46
CA ILE A 219 -11.22 0.20 -11.37
C ILE A 219 -10.42 -0.97 -11.97
N ARG A 220 -10.38 -2.12 -11.28
CA ARG A 220 -9.67 -3.33 -11.70
C ARG A 220 -10.34 -4.01 -12.87
N GLU A 221 -11.66 -3.91 -12.95
CA GLU A 221 -12.46 -4.42 -14.07
C GLU A 221 -12.52 -3.41 -15.22
N GLU A 222 -12.48 -2.12 -14.91
CA GLU A 222 -12.60 -1.06 -15.91
C GLU A 222 -11.27 -0.77 -16.63
N PHE A 223 -10.15 -0.78 -15.91
CA PHE A 223 -8.83 -0.43 -16.44
C PHE A 223 -8.41 -1.28 -17.66
N PRO A 224 -8.54 -2.62 -17.67
CA PRO A 224 -8.14 -3.45 -18.82
C PRO A 224 -8.81 -3.05 -20.13
N LYS A 225 -10.03 -2.48 -20.08
CA LYS A 225 -10.84 -2.12 -21.26
C LYS A 225 -10.27 -0.94 -22.07
N PHE A 226 -9.32 -0.19 -21.51
CA PHE A 226 -8.80 1.04 -22.13
C PHE A 226 -7.66 0.83 -23.14
N GLY A 227 -7.27 -0.42 -23.43
CA GLY A 227 -6.23 -0.74 -24.43
C GLY A 227 -4.84 -0.18 -24.10
N ILE A 228 -4.66 0.34 -22.88
CA ILE A 228 -3.37 0.78 -22.34
C ILE A 228 -2.54 -0.44 -21.95
N MET A 229 -3.20 -1.50 -21.46
CA MET A 229 -2.60 -2.82 -21.40
C MET A 229 -2.47 -3.35 -22.82
N LYS A 230 -1.23 -3.57 -23.28
CA LYS A 230 -1.03 -4.62 -24.27
C LYS A 230 -1.45 -5.90 -23.57
N GLU A 231 -2.65 -6.40 -23.86
CA GLU A 231 -2.87 -7.84 -23.72
C GLU A 231 -1.69 -8.54 -24.40
N PRO A 232 -1.18 -9.65 -23.84
CA PRO A 232 -0.12 -10.40 -24.52
C PRO A 232 -0.63 -10.73 -25.93
N LEU A 233 -0.01 -10.11 -26.92
CA LEU A 233 -0.24 -10.42 -28.31
C LEU A 233 0.61 -11.64 -28.60
N GLU A 234 -0.02 -12.76 -28.92
CA GLU A 234 0.68 -13.83 -29.60
C GLU A 234 1.10 -13.30 -30.98
N VAL A 235 2.41 -13.31 -31.23
CA VAL A 235 3.01 -12.91 -32.49
C VAL A 235 3.91 -14.02 -32.99
N GLU A 236 3.72 -14.43 -34.24
CA GLU A 236 4.66 -15.30 -34.94
C GLU A 236 5.74 -14.43 -35.59
N LEU A 237 7.00 -14.68 -35.26
CA LEU A 237 8.15 -13.95 -35.80
C LEU A 237 9.02 -14.89 -36.63
N LEU A 238 9.36 -14.49 -37.85
CA LEU A 238 10.32 -15.19 -38.68
C LEU A 238 11.67 -14.47 -38.59
N ILE A 239 12.64 -15.09 -37.92
CA ILE A 239 13.91 -14.47 -37.54
C ILE A 239 15.05 -15.12 -38.35
N TYR A 240 15.76 -14.30 -39.12
CA TYR A 240 16.91 -14.76 -39.92
C TYR A 240 18.24 -14.50 -39.22
N PRO A 241 19.32 -15.22 -39.62
CA PRO A 241 20.68 -14.88 -39.22
C PRO A 241 21.02 -13.40 -39.53
N PRO A 242 21.80 -12.72 -38.67
CA PRO A 242 22.50 -13.26 -37.50
C PRO A 242 21.67 -13.27 -36.20
N PHE A 243 20.45 -12.73 -36.20
CA PHE A 243 19.67 -12.50 -34.97
C PHE A 243 18.98 -13.75 -34.42
N ALA A 244 18.85 -14.81 -35.23
CA ALA A 244 18.30 -16.10 -34.80
C ALA A 244 19.03 -16.69 -33.57
N VAL A 245 20.34 -16.44 -33.43
CA VAL A 245 21.17 -16.96 -32.31
C VAL A 245 20.78 -16.34 -30.95
N SER A 246 20.07 -15.20 -30.96
CA SER A 246 19.68 -14.49 -29.73
C SER A 246 18.32 -14.94 -29.17
N VAL A 247 17.62 -15.84 -29.86
CA VAL A 247 16.32 -16.36 -29.45
C VAL A 247 16.49 -17.82 -29.06
N PRO A 248 16.20 -18.20 -27.80
CA PRO A 248 16.33 -19.58 -27.36
C PRO A 248 15.40 -20.47 -28.19
N GLU A 249 15.94 -21.54 -28.75
CA GLU A 249 15.15 -22.62 -29.35
C GLU A 249 14.29 -23.23 -28.23
N SER A 250 12.97 -23.08 -28.32
CA SER A 250 12.04 -23.70 -27.38
C SER A 250 12.18 -25.22 -27.49
N ILE A 251 12.60 -25.90 -26.41
CA ILE A 251 12.43 -27.36 -26.22
C ILE A 251 11.06 -27.61 -25.60
#